data_AF-A0A350NVJ9-F1
#
_entry.id   AF-A0A350NVJ9-F1
#
_cell.length_a   1.000
_cell.length_b   1.000
_cell.length_c   1.000
_cell.angle_alpha   90.00
_cell.angle_beta   90.00
_cell.angle_gamma   90.00
#
_symmetry.space_group_name_H-M   'P 1'
#
loop_
_entity.id
_entity.type
_entity.pdbx_description
1 polymer ?
#
loop_
_entity_poly.entity_id
_entity_poly.type
_entity_poly.pdbx_seq_one_letter_code
_entity_poly.pdbx_strand_id
1 'polypeptide(L)'
;MRIFTLAAMLMGMVLSSSAQYSLVVENHATDIVPGTSTYRFYIEMVNTDDFFSSVYGNEDNPLSLTTTDGFFNSSFGSTTAGGINPAFFNFFPELAADSWVTVGIDSQPTGDESPISTVESSSQPWVSAFAFGSSNDGGDFAMDDATGGAWYVLNGASNGLPDAVNNRVLF
;
A
#
# COMPACT_ATOMS: atom_id res chain seq x y z
N MET A 1 1.54 -12.12 66.95
CA MET A 1 2.71 -11.79 66.11
C MET A 1 3.39 -13.08 65.66
N ARG A 2 3.15 -13.49 64.41
CA ARG A 2 4.04 -14.35 63.61
C ARG A 2 3.89 -13.91 62.15
N ILE A 3 4.83 -13.07 61.75
CA ILE A 3 5.13 -12.67 60.37
C ILE A 3 5.59 -13.92 59.60
N PHE A 4 5.10 -14.13 58.38
CA PHE A 4 5.80 -14.92 57.36
C PHE A 4 5.60 -14.31 55.97
N THR A 5 6.62 -13.56 55.59
CA THR A 5 7.32 -13.43 54.31
C THR A 5 6.57 -13.68 52.99
N LEU A 6 6.57 -12.64 52.15
CA LEU A 6 6.29 -12.62 50.72
C LEU A 6 7.33 -13.45 49.95
N ALA A 7 6.89 -14.45 49.18
CA ALA A 7 7.69 -15.03 48.11
C ALA A 7 7.06 -14.63 46.78
N ALA A 8 7.71 -13.69 46.09
CA ALA A 8 7.44 -13.39 44.70
C ALA A 8 7.79 -14.63 43.85
N MET A 9 6.81 -15.18 43.14
CA MET A 9 7.05 -15.98 41.94
C MET A 9 6.26 -15.33 40.81
N LEU A 10 6.90 -14.37 40.15
CA LEU A 10 6.54 -13.92 38.82
C LEU A 10 6.96 -15.04 37.85
N MET A 11 6.10 -16.04 37.65
CA MET A 11 6.32 -17.10 36.68
C MET A 11 5.95 -16.54 35.30
N GLY A 12 6.99 -16.31 34.49
CA GLY A 12 6.99 -15.66 33.18
C GLY A 12 5.72 -15.76 32.35
N MET A 13 4.99 -14.65 32.27
CA MET A 13 4.21 -14.35 31.08
C MET A 13 5.22 -13.90 30.02
N VAL A 14 5.75 -14.84 29.25
CA VAL A 14 6.38 -14.49 27.97
C VAL A 14 5.21 -14.13 27.06
N LEU A 15 4.79 -12.87 27.08
CA LEU A 15 4.11 -12.30 25.92
C LEU A 15 5.18 -12.22 24.83
N SER A 16 5.39 -13.32 24.12
CA SER A 16 6.02 -13.24 22.80
C SER A 16 4.99 -12.58 21.90
N SER A 17 4.86 -11.25 21.96
CA SER A 17 4.42 -10.53 20.77
C SER A 17 5.56 -10.69 19.79
N SER A 18 5.47 -11.64 18.86
CA SER A 18 6.25 -11.51 17.65
C SER A 18 5.82 -10.18 17.04
N ALA A 19 6.72 -9.20 17.09
CA ALA A 19 6.61 -8.01 16.28
C ALA A 19 6.34 -8.46 14.84
N GLN A 20 5.14 -8.22 14.35
CA GLN A 20 4.69 -8.70 13.05
C GLN A 20 4.14 -7.52 12.27
N TYR A 21 4.66 -7.35 11.06
CA TYR A 21 4.07 -6.48 10.06
C TYR A 21 2.68 -7.01 9.70
N SER A 22 1.66 -6.14 9.75
CA SER A 22 0.27 -6.55 9.52
C SER A 22 -0.33 -5.77 8.35
N LEU A 23 -1.15 -6.44 7.54
CA LEU A 23 -1.96 -5.78 6.52
C LEU A 23 -3.21 -5.19 7.17
N VAL A 24 -3.42 -3.90 6.97
CA VAL A 24 -4.64 -3.19 7.35
C VAL A 24 -5.33 -2.68 6.08
N VAL A 25 -6.63 -2.96 5.96
CA VAL A 25 -7.46 -2.48 4.85
C VAL A 25 -8.55 -1.58 5.42
N GLU A 26 -8.62 -0.35 4.93
CA GLU A 26 -9.60 0.63 5.39
C GLU A 26 -10.52 1.05 4.25
N ASN A 27 -11.82 1.15 4.53
CA ASN A 27 -12.75 1.82 3.65
C ASN A 27 -12.50 3.33 3.76
N HIS A 28 -11.96 3.92 2.69
CA HIS A 28 -11.59 5.32 2.63
C HIS A 28 -12.78 6.22 2.27
N ALA A 29 -13.60 5.76 1.32
CA ALA A 29 -14.76 6.51 0.84
C ALA A 29 -15.78 5.59 0.17
N THR A 30 -17.03 6.02 0.13
CA THR A 30 -18.12 5.37 -0.60
C THR A 30 -18.76 6.36 -1.57
N ASP A 31 -19.21 5.88 -2.72
CA ASP A 31 -19.99 6.64 -3.69
C ASP A 31 -19.31 7.91 -4.27
N ILE A 32 -17.97 7.97 -4.27
CA ILE A 32 -17.24 8.96 -5.11
C ILE A 32 -17.53 8.66 -6.58
N VAL A 33 -17.41 7.38 -6.96
CA VAL A 33 -18.05 6.83 -8.15
C VAL A 33 -19.31 6.10 -7.67
N PRO A 34 -20.52 6.39 -8.22
CA PRO A 34 -21.76 5.83 -7.71
C PRO A 34 -21.75 4.29 -7.65
N GLY A 35 -22.06 3.73 -6.49
CA GLY A 35 -22.11 2.28 -6.26
C GLY A 35 -20.76 1.63 -5.96
N THR A 36 -19.67 2.38 -5.81
CA THR A 36 -18.33 1.84 -5.50
C THR A 36 -17.87 2.24 -4.10
N SER A 37 -16.85 1.52 -3.60
CA SER A 37 -16.11 1.87 -2.37
C SER A 37 -14.63 1.95 -2.69
N THR A 38 -13.98 3.00 -2.20
CA THR A 38 -12.54 3.20 -2.30
C THR A 38 -11.89 2.62 -1.05
N TYR A 39 -10.90 1.76 -1.22
CA TYR A 39 -10.14 1.15 -0.12
C TYR A 39 -8.70 1.66 -0.12
N ARG A 40 -8.10 1.77 1.07
CA ARG A 40 -6.67 2.03 1.25
C ARG A 40 -6.02 0.85 1.98
N PHE A 41 -4.86 0.43 1.48
CA PHE A 41 -4.11 -0.71 1.98
C PHE A 41 -2.86 -0.20 2.69
N TYR A 42 -2.63 -0.68 3.90
CA TYR A 42 -1.55 -0.24 4.76
C TYR A 42 -0.78 -1.42 5.30
N ILE A 43 0.54 -1.28 5.43
CA ILE A 43 1.32 -2.14 6.30
C ILE A 43 1.54 -1.42 7.63
N GLU A 44 1.09 -2.04 8.71
CA GLU A 44 1.43 -1.64 10.07
C GLU A 44 2.86 -2.09 10.38
N MET A 45 3.71 -1.10 10.65
CA MET A 45 5.13 -1.28 10.88
C MET A 45 5.38 -1.62 12.36
N VAL A 46 6.49 -2.30 12.64
CA VAL A 46 6.85 -2.68 14.01
C VAL A 46 7.48 -1.50 14.74
N ASN A 47 8.42 -0.83 14.08
CA ASN A 47 9.16 0.30 14.59
C ASN A 47 8.94 1.52 13.71
N THR A 48 9.09 2.71 14.30
CA THR A 48 8.91 3.99 13.61
C THR A 48 10.01 4.30 12.60
N ASP A 49 11.11 3.55 12.63
CA ASP A 49 12.26 3.67 11.74
C ASP A 49 12.42 2.46 10.80
N ASP A 50 11.47 1.52 10.81
CA ASP A 50 11.41 0.48 9.78
C ASP A 50 11.12 1.12 8.42
N PHE A 51 11.77 0.62 7.37
CA PHE A 51 11.62 1.16 6.01
C PHE A 51 10.89 0.18 5.10
N PHE A 52 9.75 0.60 4.58
CA PHE A 52 8.98 -0.13 3.58
C PHE A 52 9.41 0.30 2.17
N SER A 53 10.24 -0.50 1.51
CA SER A 53 10.83 -0.11 0.22
C SER A 53 9.97 -0.47 -0.98
N SER A 54 9.21 -1.56 -0.93
CA SER A 54 8.63 -2.15 -2.13
C SER A 54 7.54 -3.17 -1.84
N VAL A 55 6.61 -3.28 -2.78
CA VAL A 55 5.77 -4.47 -2.95
C VAL A 55 6.18 -5.15 -4.25
N TYR A 56 6.30 -6.47 -4.22
CA TYR A 56 6.77 -7.25 -5.35
C TYR A 56 6.09 -8.62 -5.40
N GLY A 57 6.12 -9.24 -6.58
CA GLY A 57 5.83 -10.65 -6.77
C GLY A 57 6.71 -11.29 -7.84
N ASN A 58 6.90 -12.59 -7.74
CA ASN A 58 7.64 -13.42 -8.70
C ASN A 58 7.27 -14.91 -8.56
N GLU A 59 7.93 -15.79 -9.31
CA GLU A 59 7.68 -17.24 -9.29
C GLU A 59 7.83 -17.91 -7.91
N ASP A 60 8.69 -17.38 -7.04
CA ASP A 60 8.88 -17.91 -5.69
C ASP A 60 7.90 -17.29 -4.67
N ASN A 61 7.50 -16.04 -4.88
CA ASN A 61 6.64 -15.25 -4.01
C ASN A 61 5.56 -14.57 -4.88
N PRO A 62 4.54 -15.31 -5.32
CA PRO A 62 3.57 -14.77 -6.26
C PRO A 62 2.70 -13.70 -5.61
N LEU A 63 2.44 -12.62 -6.36
CA LEU A 63 1.49 -11.59 -6.01
C LEU A 63 0.43 -11.49 -7.10
N SER A 64 -0.84 -11.40 -6.72
CA SER A 64 -1.93 -11.17 -7.66
C SER A 64 -3.03 -10.32 -7.03
N LEU A 65 -3.72 -9.57 -7.89
CA LEU A 65 -4.97 -8.89 -7.56
C LEU A 65 -6.05 -9.46 -8.47
N THR A 66 -7.13 -9.95 -7.85
CA THR A 66 -8.28 -10.51 -8.55
C THR A 66 -9.53 -9.81 -8.07
N THR A 67 -10.37 -9.39 -9.01
CA THR A 67 -11.59 -8.63 -8.79
C THR A 67 -12.78 -9.34 -9.41
N THR A 68 -13.99 -9.00 -8.96
CA THR A 68 -15.22 -9.51 -9.59
C THR A 68 -15.69 -8.56 -10.69
N ASP A 69 -15.66 -7.25 -10.42
CA ASP A 69 -16.20 -6.20 -11.30
C ASP A 69 -15.12 -5.23 -11.82
N GLY A 70 -13.84 -5.51 -11.55
CA GLY A 70 -12.74 -4.58 -11.82
C GLY A 70 -12.57 -3.50 -10.75
N PHE A 71 -11.67 -2.55 -11.02
CA PHE A 71 -11.50 -1.32 -10.24
C PHE A 71 -11.52 -0.09 -11.15
N PHE A 72 -11.75 1.08 -10.55
CA PHE A 72 -11.92 2.32 -11.30
C PHE A 72 -10.58 3.00 -11.55
N ASN A 73 -10.30 3.38 -12.79
CA ASN A 73 -9.26 4.33 -13.15
C ASN A 73 -9.88 5.60 -13.74
N SER A 74 -9.42 6.76 -13.28
CA SER A 74 -9.81 8.05 -13.81
C SER A 74 -9.01 8.39 -15.06
N SER A 75 -9.63 9.06 -16.03
CA SER A 75 -8.91 9.62 -17.19
C SER A 75 -7.90 10.72 -16.81
N PHE A 76 -7.99 11.24 -15.59
CA PHE A 76 -7.04 12.21 -15.01
C PHE A 76 -6.10 11.56 -13.97
N GLY A 77 -6.20 10.24 -13.83
CA GLY A 77 -5.46 9.41 -12.89
C GLY A 77 -4.05 9.07 -13.34
N SER A 78 -3.44 8.15 -12.60
CA SER A 78 -2.11 7.63 -12.91
C SER A 78 -1.88 6.28 -12.25
N THR A 79 -1.03 5.45 -12.86
CA THR A 79 -0.67 4.15 -12.28
C THR A 79 -0.09 4.25 -10.86
N THR A 80 0.62 5.34 -10.56
CA THR A 80 1.19 5.55 -9.22
C THR A 80 0.67 6.83 -8.59
N ALA A 81 0.63 6.86 -7.26
CA ALA A 81 0.21 8.04 -6.49
C ALA A 81 0.95 9.32 -6.88
N GLY A 82 2.20 9.20 -7.36
CA GLY A 82 3.01 10.33 -7.79
C GLY A 82 2.45 11.09 -9.00
N GLY A 83 1.49 10.53 -9.73
CA GLY A 83 0.76 11.23 -10.80
C GLY A 83 -0.54 11.92 -10.35
N ILE A 84 -1.00 11.67 -9.12
CA ILE A 84 -2.26 12.23 -8.61
C ILE A 84 -2.02 13.68 -8.16
N ASN A 85 -2.72 14.62 -8.80
CA ASN A 85 -2.65 16.04 -8.50
C ASN A 85 -3.92 16.53 -7.78
N PRO A 86 -3.86 16.83 -6.47
CA PRO A 86 -5.03 17.27 -5.71
C PRO A 86 -5.69 18.57 -6.22
N ALA A 87 -4.96 19.40 -6.97
CA ALA A 87 -5.52 20.61 -7.57
C ALA A 87 -6.65 20.32 -8.57
N PHE A 88 -6.71 19.10 -9.10
CA PHE A 88 -7.74 18.67 -10.04
C PHE A 88 -9.01 18.14 -9.40
N PHE A 89 -9.04 17.84 -8.09
CA PHE A 89 -10.24 17.31 -7.42
C PHE A 89 -11.46 18.24 -7.51
N ASN A 90 -11.25 19.55 -7.57
CA ASN A 90 -12.35 20.52 -7.71
C ASN A 90 -12.99 20.52 -9.11
N PHE A 91 -12.29 20.01 -10.12
CA PHE A 91 -12.75 19.95 -11.51
C PHE A 91 -13.19 18.54 -11.91
N PHE A 92 -12.52 17.53 -11.36
CA PHE A 92 -12.73 16.11 -11.60
C PHE A 92 -12.78 15.37 -10.25
N PRO A 93 -13.91 15.45 -9.51
CA PRO A 93 -14.04 14.84 -8.19
C PRO A 93 -13.83 13.32 -8.19
N GLU A 94 -14.13 12.66 -9.31
CA GLU A 94 -13.93 11.22 -9.50
C GLU A 94 -12.45 10.81 -9.40
N LEU A 95 -11.51 11.73 -9.62
CA LEU A 95 -10.08 11.47 -9.44
C LEU A 95 -9.74 11.04 -8.01
N ALA A 96 -10.53 11.44 -7.01
CA ALA A 96 -10.36 11.00 -5.62
C ALA A 96 -10.65 9.50 -5.42
N ALA A 97 -11.22 8.82 -6.42
CA ALA A 97 -11.46 7.38 -6.43
C ALA A 97 -10.61 6.63 -7.46
N ASP A 98 -9.67 7.29 -8.15
CA ASP A 98 -8.72 6.62 -9.05
C ASP A 98 -7.98 5.50 -8.29
N SER A 99 -7.55 4.47 -9.02
CA SER A 99 -6.81 3.35 -8.44
C SER A 99 -5.36 3.45 -8.86
N TRP A 100 -4.45 3.34 -7.90
CA TRP A 100 -3.02 3.46 -8.13
C TRP A 100 -2.25 2.63 -7.09
N VAL A 101 -1.00 2.32 -7.39
CA VAL A 101 -0.05 1.76 -6.42
C VAL A 101 0.78 2.85 -5.77
N THR A 102 1.27 2.61 -4.54
CA THR A 102 2.07 3.61 -3.85
C THR A 102 3.06 3.05 -2.84
N VAL A 103 3.86 3.95 -2.26
CA VAL A 103 4.60 3.76 -1.03
C VAL A 103 4.51 5.09 -0.27
N GLY A 104 3.72 5.10 0.80
CA GLY A 104 3.56 6.17 1.80
C GLY A 104 2.89 7.47 1.34
N ILE A 105 2.66 7.69 0.04
CA ILE A 105 2.04 8.91 -0.49
C ILE A 105 0.68 8.63 -1.12
N ASP A 106 -0.23 9.61 -1.10
CA ASP A 106 -1.52 9.55 -1.80
C ASP A 106 -1.66 10.62 -2.89
N SER A 107 -0.56 11.32 -3.20
CA SER A 107 -0.46 12.31 -4.26
C SER A 107 1.00 12.55 -4.68
N GLN A 108 1.22 13.52 -5.58
CA GLN A 108 2.56 13.97 -5.98
C GLN A 108 3.51 14.14 -4.78
N PRO A 109 4.74 13.61 -4.86
CA PRO A 109 5.69 13.65 -3.76
C PRO A 109 6.09 15.10 -3.42
N THR A 110 6.34 15.34 -2.14
CA THR A 110 6.73 16.63 -1.58
C THR A 110 7.95 16.48 -0.67
N GLY A 111 8.71 17.56 -0.48
CA GLY A 111 9.87 17.54 0.44
C GLY A 111 10.89 16.46 0.07
N ASP A 112 11.16 15.55 1.01
CA ASP A 112 12.13 14.45 0.89
C ASP A 112 11.49 13.13 0.38
N GLU A 113 10.24 13.18 -0.07
CA GLU A 113 9.56 12.03 -0.68
C GLU A 113 10.11 11.77 -2.09
N SER A 114 10.08 10.52 -2.52
CA SER A 114 10.48 10.12 -3.88
C SER A 114 9.30 9.61 -4.70
N PRO A 115 9.32 9.81 -6.03
CA PRO A 115 8.36 9.17 -6.93
C PRO A 115 8.40 7.65 -6.82
N ILE A 116 7.24 7.01 -7.02
CA ILE A 116 7.12 5.56 -7.04
C ILE A 116 7.63 5.04 -8.38
N SER A 117 8.60 4.13 -8.33
CA SER A 117 9.13 3.44 -9.50
C SER A 117 8.45 2.10 -9.69
N THR A 118 8.34 1.65 -10.94
CA THR A 118 7.74 0.36 -11.28
C THR A 118 8.66 -0.48 -12.15
N VAL A 119 8.53 -1.80 -12.04
CA VAL A 119 9.10 -2.78 -12.96
C VAL A 119 8.06 -3.87 -13.20
N GLU A 120 7.99 -4.35 -14.44
CA GLU A 120 7.04 -5.39 -14.82
C GLU A 120 7.66 -6.35 -15.84
N SER A 121 7.19 -7.58 -15.79
CA SER A 121 7.43 -8.56 -16.84
C SER A 121 6.65 -8.19 -18.10
N SER A 122 7.28 -8.32 -19.26
CA SER A 122 6.60 -8.09 -20.55
C SER A 122 5.53 -9.15 -20.85
N SER A 123 5.59 -10.33 -20.22
CA SER A 123 4.54 -11.35 -20.29
C SER A 123 3.39 -11.11 -19.30
N GLN A 124 3.59 -10.28 -18.28
CA GLN A 124 2.61 -9.99 -17.22
C GLN A 124 2.54 -8.48 -16.92
N PRO A 125 2.04 -7.66 -17.88
CA PRO A 125 2.08 -6.21 -17.76
C PRO A 125 1.00 -5.68 -16.79
N TRP A 126 1.33 -5.66 -15.51
CA TRP A 126 0.42 -5.23 -14.44
C TRP A 126 0.24 -3.71 -14.38
N VAL A 127 1.22 -2.90 -14.84
CA VAL A 127 1.14 -1.43 -14.78
C VAL A 127 -0.08 -0.93 -15.57
N SER A 128 -0.38 -1.62 -16.68
CA SER A 128 -1.54 -1.32 -17.52
C SER A 128 -2.87 -1.46 -16.78
N ALA A 129 -2.95 -2.28 -15.72
CA ALA A 129 -4.17 -2.45 -14.94
C ALA A 129 -4.65 -1.15 -14.30
N PHE A 130 -3.72 -0.27 -13.93
CA PHE A 130 -3.98 1.03 -13.29
C PHE A 130 -3.93 2.20 -14.28
N ALA A 131 -3.90 1.94 -15.59
CA ALA A 131 -3.82 2.98 -16.61
C ALA A 131 -5.16 3.06 -17.35
N PHE A 132 -5.85 4.19 -17.18
CA PHE A 132 -7.10 4.47 -17.89
C PHE A 132 -6.96 4.28 -19.41
N GLY A 133 -7.93 3.60 -20.01
CA GLY A 133 -7.99 3.33 -21.44
C GLY A 133 -6.95 2.34 -21.97
N SER A 134 -6.18 1.68 -21.10
CA SER A 134 -5.25 0.62 -21.51
C SER A 134 -6.00 -0.66 -21.92
N SER A 135 -5.28 -1.64 -22.44
CA SER A 135 -5.84 -2.96 -22.77
C SER A 135 -6.28 -3.78 -21.56
N ASN A 136 -5.86 -3.42 -20.34
CA ASN A 136 -6.22 -4.09 -19.09
C ASN A 136 -6.78 -3.11 -18.05
N ASP A 137 -7.33 -1.98 -18.48
CA ASP A 137 -7.85 -0.92 -17.61
C ASP A 137 -8.84 -1.45 -16.56
N GLY A 138 -8.49 -1.31 -15.28
CA GLY A 138 -9.29 -1.77 -14.14
C GLY A 138 -9.32 -3.29 -13.96
N GLY A 139 -8.45 -4.02 -14.67
CA GLY A 139 -8.44 -5.47 -14.74
C GLY A 139 -7.53 -6.15 -13.72
N ASP A 140 -7.70 -7.46 -13.61
CA ASP A 140 -6.86 -8.31 -12.77
C ASP A 140 -5.40 -8.33 -13.25
N PHE A 141 -4.48 -8.62 -12.34
CA PHE A 141 -3.07 -8.83 -12.69
C PHE A 141 -2.39 -9.87 -11.79
N ALA A 142 -1.28 -10.41 -12.30
CA ALA A 142 -0.40 -11.31 -11.56
C ALA A 142 1.06 -10.91 -11.79
N MET A 143 1.88 -11.15 -10.78
CA MET A 143 3.34 -11.12 -10.78
C MET A 143 3.80 -12.47 -10.23
N ASP A 144 3.85 -13.48 -11.08
CA ASP A 144 4.15 -14.86 -10.70
C ASP A 144 5.13 -15.57 -11.65
N ASP A 145 5.72 -14.84 -12.60
CA ASP A 145 6.81 -15.33 -13.45
C ASP A 145 8.21 -15.00 -12.89
N ALA A 146 9.25 -15.54 -13.54
CA ALA A 146 10.64 -15.37 -13.14
C ALA A 146 11.15 -13.92 -13.19
N THR A 147 10.55 -13.06 -14.03
CA THR A 147 10.87 -11.62 -14.06
C THR A 147 10.11 -10.90 -12.95
N GLY A 148 8.85 -11.29 -12.75
CA GLY A 148 7.97 -10.75 -11.74
C GLY A 148 7.60 -9.29 -12.00
N GLY A 149 7.33 -8.57 -10.93
CA GLY A 149 7.07 -7.14 -10.95
C GLY A 149 7.22 -6.53 -9.57
N ALA A 150 7.35 -5.21 -9.52
CA ALA A 150 7.38 -4.47 -8.27
C ALA A 150 7.00 -3.00 -8.48
N TRP A 151 6.49 -2.38 -7.42
CA TRP A 151 6.55 -0.93 -7.24
C TRP A 151 7.35 -0.61 -5.97
N TYR A 152 8.15 0.45 -6.03
CA TYR A 152 9.16 0.70 -5.01
C TYR A 152 9.61 2.15 -4.93
N VAL A 153 10.23 2.46 -3.79
CA VAL A 153 11.07 3.64 -3.56
C VAL A 153 12.45 3.19 -3.09
N LEU A 154 13.46 4.03 -3.31
CA LEU A 154 14.81 3.74 -2.84
C LEU A 154 14.98 4.16 -1.38
N ASN A 155 15.87 3.48 -0.67
CA ASN A 155 16.20 3.81 0.71
C ASN A 155 16.61 5.29 0.83
N GLY A 156 16.06 5.97 1.85
CA GLY A 156 16.24 7.39 2.09
C GLY A 156 15.06 8.27 1.68
N ALA A 157 14.09 7.74 0.90
CA ALA A 157 12.85 8.45 0.59
C ALA A 157 11.93 8.51 1.81
N SER A 158 11.51 9.69 2.27
CA SER A 158 10.74 9.80 3.52
C SER A 158 9.40 9.06 3.49
N ASN A 159 8.82 8.87 2.31
CA ASN A 159 7.59 8.11 2.13
C ASN A 159 7.74 6.58 2.28
N GLY A 160 8.95 6.06 2.43
CA GLY A 160 9.15 4.67 2.85
C GLY A 160 9.06 4.46 4.37
N LEU A 161 8.96 5.55 5.16
CA LEU A 161 8.84 5.48 6.62
C LEU A 161 7.36 5.48 7.06
N PRO A 162 7.02 4.78 8.15
CA PRO A 162 5.67 4.80 8.70
C PRO A 162 5.18 6.19 9.10
N ASP A 163 3.88 6.42 8.94
CA ASP A 163 3.22 7.63 9.36
C ASP A 163 3.29 7.81 10.89
N ALA A 164 3.44 9.05 11.33
CA ALA A 164 3.64 9.36 12.75
C ALA A 164 2.39 9.12 13.63
N VAL A 165 1.21 8.93 13.05
CA VAL A 165 -0.06 8.80 13.78
C VAL A 165 -0.35 7.34 14.10
N ASN A 166 -0.21 6.45 13.11
CA ASN A 166 -0.62 5.05 13.21
C ASN A 166 0.55 4.06 13.07
N ASN A 167 1.75 4.54 12.76
CA ASN A 167 2.91 3.72 12.44
C ASN A 167 2.70 2.82 11.21
N ARG A 168 2.10 3.36 10.14
CA ARG A 168 1.73 2.60 8.94
C ARG A 168 2.28 3.22 7.65
N VAL A 169 2.48 2.38 6.65
CA VAL A 169 2.80 2.83 5.28
C VAL A 169 1.66 2.44 4.35
N LEU A 170 1.08 3.43 3.66
CA LEU A 170 0.12 3.22 2.56
C LEU A 170 0.85 2.57 1.38
N PHE A 171 0.27 1.58 0.70
CA PHE A 171 0.91 0.95 -0.45
C PHE A 171 -0.05 0.54 -1.56
#